data_AF-A0A0F8Z0H1-F1
#
_entry.id   AF-A0A0F8Z0H1-F1
#
_cell.length_a   1.000
_cell.length_b   1.000
_cell.length_c   1.000
_cell.angle_alpha   90.00
_cell.angle_beta   90.00
_cell.angle_gamma   90.00
#
_symmetry.space_group_name_H-M   'P 1'
#
loop_
_entity.id
_entity.type
_entity.pdbx_description
1 polymer ?
#
loop_
_entity_poly.entity_id
_entity_poly.type
_entity_poly.pdbx_seq_one_letter_code
_entity_poly.pdbx_strand_id
1 'polypeptide(L)'
;GAGTNPGFALATETAYGFKGIIVARTVGNAHAMWEVKGLVQRTTTVTTLLFSTVVKLHDDTAGVSLAVAANDTNDTLEFTATGIAATVIRWSGNLLMAEVVH
;
A
#
# COMPACT_ATOMS: atom_id res chain seq x y z
N GLY A 1 4.25 -14.21 -11.35
CA GLY A 1 4.81 -14.77 -10.10
C GLY A 1 3.90 -14.36 -8.98
N ALA A 2 3.52 -15.29 -8.10
CA ALA A 2 2.74 -14.96 -6.90
C ALA A 2 3.52 -13.92 -6.09
N GLY A 3 3.02 -12.70 -6.05
CA GLY A 3 3.67 -11.61 -5.31
C GLY A 3 3.42 -11.83 -3.83
N THR A 4 4.48 -11.96 -3.05
CA THR A 4 4.43 -11.54 -1.64
C THR A 4 3.89 -10.12 -1.63
N ASN A 5 2.80 -9.85 -0.91
CA ASN A 5 2.35 -8.49 -0.69
C ASN A 5 3.54 -7.68 -0.15
N PRO A 6 3.99 -6.61 -0.83
CA PRO A 6 5.06 -5.79 -0.29
C PRO A 6 4.53 -5.10 0.98
N GLY A 7 5.07 -5.52 2.12
CA GLY A 7 4.77 -4.98 3.44
C GLY A 7 5.93 -4.14 3.97
N PHE A 8 5.61 -3.06 4.69
CA PHE A 8 6.57 -2.31 5.48
C PHE A 8 6.50 -2.81 6.93
N ALA A 9 7.57 -3.42 7.42
CA ALA A 9 7.65 -3.89 8.80
C ALA A 9 7.70 -2.70 9.76
N LEU A 10 6.88 -2.75 10.82
CA LEU A 10 6.78 -1.68 11.80
C LEU A 10 7.59 -2.06 13.04
N ALA A 11 8.33 -1.14 13.64
CA ALA A 11 8.96 -1.40 14.94
C ALA A 11 7.90 -1.47 16.06
N THR A 12 8.16 -2.24 17.11
CA THR A 12 7.26 -2.31 18.29
C THR A 12 7.17 -0.97 19.00
N GLU A 13 6.00 -0.62 19.53
CA GLU A 13 5.75 0.64 20.27
C GLU A 13 6.03 1.89 19.42
N THR A 14 5.55 1.87 18.17
CA THR A 14 5.71 2.98 17.23
C THR A 14 4.40 3.32 16.51
N ALA A 15 4.35 4.53 15.96
CA ALA A 15 3.34 4.93 14.99
C ALA A 15 3.98 5.57 13.77
N TYR A 16 3.41 5.29 12.60
CA TYR A 16 3.85 5.85 11.33
C TYR A 16 2.70 6.56 10.63
N GLY A 17 2.85 7.88 10.44
CA GLY A 17 2.04 8.62 9.48
C GLY A 17 2.64 8.44 8.08
N PHE A 18 1.82 8.14 7.07
CA PHE A 18 2.30 7.93 5.70
C PHE A 18 1.46 8.66 4.66
N LYS A 19 2.13 9.10 3.59
CA LYS A 19 1.50 9.58 2.36
C LYS A 19 2.33 9.21 1.14
N GLY A 20 1.71 9.02 -0.01
CA GLY A 20 2.46 8.74 -1.22
C GLY A 20 1.63 8.54 -2.47
N ILE A 21 2.34 8.27 -3.55
CA ILE A 21 1.77 7.98 -4.87
C ILE A 21 2.14 6.56 -5.25
N ILE A 22 1.16 5.84 -5.79
CA ILE A 22 1.36 4.53 -6.41
C ILE A 22 0.85 4.59 -7.84
N VAL A 23 1.62 4.05 -8.78
CA VAL A 23 1.28 3.96 -10.19
C VAL A 23 1.30 2.51 -10.66
N ALA A 24 0.40 2.20 -11.58
CA ALA A 24 0.38 0.96 -12.34
C ALA A 24 0.49 1.29 -13.82
N ARG A 25 1.17 0.43 -14.58
CA ARG A 25 1.21 0.49 -16.04
C ARG A 25 1.16 -0.90 -16.65
N THR A 26 0.25 -1.12 -17.60
CA THR A 26 0.23 -2.33 -18.43
C THR A 26 1.31 -2.26 -19.51
N VAL A 27 1.71 -3.40 -20.07
CA VAL A 27 2.59 -3.41 -21.25
C VAL A 27 1.93 -2.73 -22.47
N GLY A 28 0.60 -2.66 -22.49
CA GLY A 28 -0.21 -2.02 -23.55
C GLY A 28 -0.43 -0.51 -23.40
N ASN A 29 0.36 0.20 -22.59
CA ASN A 29 0.27 1.66 -22.37
C ASN A 29 -1.02 2.15 -21.69
N ALA A 30 -1.66 1.32 -20.87
CA ALA A 30 -2.66 1.80 -19.94
C ALA A 30 -2.04 1.99 -18.55
N HIS A 31 -2.54 2.95 -17.78
CA HIS A 31 -2.04 3.51 -16.55
C HIS A 31 -3.14 3.64 -15.49
N ALA A 32 -2.75 3.50 -14.24
CA ALA A 32 -3.57 3.93 -13.11
C ALA A 32 -2.67 4.59 -12.07
N MET A 33 -3.25 5.52 -11.32
CA MET A 33 -2.54 6.27 -10.28
C MET A 33 -3.42 6.40 -9.05
N TRP A 34 -2.82 6.24 -7.88
CA TRP A 34 -3.45 6.44 -6.59
C TRP A 34 -2.64 7.40 -5.73
N GLU A 35 -3.34 8.25 -4.99
CA GLU A 35 -2.80 8.86 -3.78
C GLU A 35 -3.21 8.01 -2.58
N VAL A 36 -2.24 7.68 -1.73
CA VAL A 36 -2.47 6.91 -0.51
C VAL A 36 -2.01 7.71 0.69
N LYS A 37 -2.82 7.76 1.75
CA LYS A 37 -2.50 8.38 3.03
C LYS A 37 -2.97 7.50 4.18
N GLY A 38 -2.31 7.56 5.33
CA GLY A 38 -2.79 6.87 6.51
C GLY A 38 -1.95 7.08 7.76
N LEU A 39 -2.39 6.44 8.83
CA LEU A 39 -1.72 6.33 10.13
C LEU A 39 -1.84 4.90 10.60
N VAL A 40 -0.70 4.24 10.82
CA VAL A 40 -0.61 2.90 11.37
C VAL A 40 0.16 2.93 12.69
N GLN A 41 -0.26 2.13 13.65
CA GLN A 41 0.41 1.98 14.94
C GLN A 41 0.74 0.50 15.16
N ARG A 42 1.88 0.24 15.78
CA ARG A 42 2.22 -1.06 16.35
C ARG A 42 2.48 -0.90 17.85
N THR A 43 1.67 -1.55 18.67
CA THR A 43 1.95 -1.75 20.09
C THR A 43 2.83 -2.98 20.27
N THR A 44 3.18 -3.31 21.51
CA THR A 44 3.83 -4.57 21.90
C THR A 44 3.13 -5.83 21.40
N THR A 45 1.83 -5.77 21.13
CA THR A 45 1.01 -6.96 20.83
C THR A 45 0.14 -6.84 19.59
N VAL A 46 -0.13 -5.63 19.10
CA VAL A 46 -1.10 -5.41 18.01
C VAL A 46 -0.61 -4.36 17.03
N THR A 47 -0.73 -4.66 15.74
CA THR A 47 -0.59 -3.73 14.63
C THR A 47 -1.97 -3.31 14.11
N THR A 48 -2.26 -2.01 14.16
CA THR A 48 -3.57 -1.44 13.77
C THR A 48 -3.42 -0.30 12.78
N LEU A 49 -4.20 -0.34 11.70
CA LEU A 49 -4.36 0.79 10.77
C LEU A 49 -5.47 1.71 11.30
N LEU A 50 -5.07 2.82 11.93
CA LEU A 50 -6.00 3.76 12.57
C LEU A 50 -6.76 4.62 11.55
N PHE A 51 -6.11 4.95 10.45
CA PHE A 51 -6.70 5.72 9.36
C PHE A 51 -6.05 5.35 8.04
N SER A 52 -6.85 5.29 6.98
CA SER A 52 -6.31 5.27 5.62
C SER A 52 -7.27 5.84 4.58
N THR A 53 -6.69 6.35 3.51
CA THR A 53 -7.40 6.70 2.27
C THR A 53 -6.58 6.21 1.09
N VAL A 54 -7.25 5.58 0.13
CA VAL A 54 -6.69 5.17 -1.15
C VAL A 54 -7.57 5.77 -2.24
N VAL A 55 -7.12 6.87 -2.82
CA VAL A 55 -7.88 7.61 -3.82
C VAL A 55 -7.29 7.33 -5.18
N LYS A 56 -8.07 6.70 -6.05
CA LYS A 56 -7.72 6.51 -7.46
C LYS A 56 -7.86 7.86 -8.18
N LEU A 57 -6.73 8.42 -8.60
CA LEU A 57 -6.64 9.71 -9.27
C LEU A 57 -6.78 9.60 -10.79
N HIS A 58 -6.38 8.48 -11.37
CA HIS A 58 -6.47 8.18 -12.79
C HIS A 58 -6.59 6.67 -13.01
N ASP A 59 -7.32 6.26 -14.05
CA ASP A 59 -7.42 4.86 -14.49
C ASP A 59 -7.96 4.78 -15.93
N ASP A 60 -7.11 4.39 -16.86
CA ASP A 60 -7.49 3.98 -18.22
C ASP A 60 -7.17 2.49 -18.47
N THR A 61 -6.79 1.74 -17.42
CA THR A 61 -6.50 0.30 -17.47
C THR A 61 -7.74 -0.57 -17.36
N ALA A 62 -8.77 -0.09 -16.67
CA ALA A 62 -9.99 -0.81 -16.31
C ALA A 62 -9.72 -2.20 -15.67
N GLY A 63 -9.82 -2.28 -14.34
CA GLY A 63 -9.74 -3.56 -13.61
C GLY A 63 -8.54 -3.74 -12.70
N VAL A 64 -7.75 -2.69 -12.48
CA VAL A 64 -6.73 -2.64 -11.41
C VAL A 64 -7.29 -1.99 -10.15
N SER A 65 -6.86 -2.48 -8.99
CA SER A 65 -7.20 -1.89 -7.70
C SER A 65 -6.04 -1.95 -6.73
N LEU A 66 -6.10 -1.09 -5.71
CA LEU A 66 -5.12 -0.97 -4.66
C LEU A 66 -5.85 -0.86 -3.34
N ALA A 67 -5.40 -1.63 -2.34
CA ALA A 67 -5.87 -1.56 -0.97
C ALA A 67 -4.68 -1.46 -0.01
N VAL A 68 -4.92 -0.87 1.17
CA VAL A 68 -3.94 -0.78 2.25
C VAL A 68 -4.55 -1.33 3.53
N ALA A 69 -3.78 -2.13 4.27
CA ALA A 69 -4.23 -2.76 5.50
C ALA A 69 -3.06 -2.92 6.49
N ALA A 70 -3.38 -3.01 7.78
CA ALA A 70 -2.46 -3.55 8.76
C ALA A 70 -2.51 -5.08 8.72
N ASN A 71 -1.35 -5.74 8.76
CA ASN A 71 -1.23 -7.17 9.01
C ASN A 71 -0.66 -7.39 10.40
N ASP A 72 -1.52 -7.79 11.33
CA ASP A 72 -1.19 -8.05 12.73
C ASP A 72 -0.33 -9.31 12.91
N THR A 73 -0.50 -10.32 12.05
CA THR A 73 0.29 -11.54 12.10
C THR A 73 1.75 -11.32 11.72
N ASN A 74 2.01 -10.40 10.78
CA ASN A 74 3.34 -10.11 10.26
C ASN A 74 3.90 -8.76 10.74
N ASP A 75 3.16 -8.03 11.57
CA ASP A 75 3.54 -6.72 12.07
C ASP A 75 3.91 -5.68 10.99
N THR A 76 3.14 -5.68 9.89
CA THR A 76 3.45 -4.86 8.71
C THR A 76 2.29 -4.01 8.26
N LEU A 77 2.59 -2.85 7.66
CA LEU A 77 1.68 -2.14 6.78
C LEU A 77 1.74 -2.75 5.37
N GLU A 78 0.64 -3.34 4.90
CA GLU A 78 0.59 -4.02 3.61
C GLU A 78 -0.15 -3.23 2.54
N PHE A 79 0.41 -3.24 1.33
CA PHE A 79 -0.22 -2.74 0.12
C PHE A 79 -0.59 -3.91 -0.79
N THR A 80 -1.88 -4.10 -1.03
CA THR A 80 -2.39 -5.16 -1.91
C THR A 80 -2.75 -4.56 -3.27
N ALA A 81 -1.95 -4.87 -4.28
CA ALA A 81 -2.20 -4.50 -5.66
C ALA A 81 -2.91 -5.66 -6.39
N THR A 82 -4.12 -5.39 -6.91
CA THR A 82 -4.87 -6.37 -7.70
C THR A 82 -4.74 -6.03 -9.17
N GLY A 83 -4.25 -7.00 -9.96
CA GLY A 83 -4.10 -6.87 -11.40
C GLY A 83 -5.22 -7.52 -12.20
N ILE A 84 -5.06 -7.45 -13.53
CA ILE A 84 -5.98 -8.04 -14.50
C ILE A 84 -5.44 -9.42 -14.91
N ALA A 85 -6.32 -10.42 -15.00
CA ALA A 85 -5.94 -11.77 -15.39
C ALA A 85 -5.18 -11.79 -16.74
N ALA A 86 -4.16 -12.65 -16.84
CA ALA A 86 -3.30 -12.79 -18.01
C ALA A 86 -2.63 -11.48 -18.53
N THR A 87 -2.62 -10.42 -17.72
CA THR A 87 -2.04 -9.13 -18.08
C THR A 87 -0.82 -8.84 -17.22
N VAL A 88 0.30 -8.49 -17.86
CA VAL A 88 1.50 -8.05 -17.14
C VAL A 88 1.33 -6.58 -16.76
N ILE A 89 1.35 -6.30 -15.46
CA ILE A 89 1.22 -4.97 -14.89
C ILE A 89 2.47 -4.67 -14.07
N ARG A 90 3.10 -3.53 -14.36
CA ARG A 90 4.22 -3.01 -13.57
C ARG A 90 3.67 -2.01 -12.56
N TRP A 91 4.06 -2.20 -11.31
CA TRP A 91 3.67 -1.33 -10.20
C TRP A 91 4.92 -0.62 -9.68
N SER A 92 4.76 0.65 -9.34
CA SER A 92 5.80 1.43 -8.66
C SER A 92 5.13 2.39 -7.71
N GLY A 93 5.75 2.66 -6.57
CA GLY A 93 5.22 3.61 -5.62
C GLY A 93 6.31 4.20 -4.76
N ASN A 94 6.03 5.39 -4.24
CA ASN A 94 6.86 6.05 -3.26
C ASN A 94 5.98 6.46 -2.08
N LEU A 95 6.47 6.20 -0.86
CA LEU A 95 5.84 6.60 0.38
C LEU A 95 6.79 7.52 1.13
N LEU A 96 6.26 8.62 1.64
CA LEU A 96 6.89 9.40 2.70
C LEU A 96 6.26 8.95 4.02
N MET A 97 7.11 8.52 4.95
CA MET A 97 6.69 8.05 6.26
C MET A 97 7.36 8.89 7.34
N ALA A 98 6.60 9.23 8.38
CA ALA A 98 7.09 9.88 9.59
C ALA A 98 6.82 8.95 10.77
N GLU A 99 7.87 8.62 11.50
CA GLU A 99 7.84 7.71 12.66
C GLU A 99 7.81 8.51 13.97
N VAL A 100 7.06 7.99 14.94
CA VAL A 100 7.19 8.35 16.34
C VAL A 100 7.30 7.08 17.17
N VAL A 101 8.22 7.08 18.14
CA VAL A 101 8.48 5.98 19.07
C VAL A 101 8.00 6.40 20.44
N HIS A 102 7.38 5.46 21.18
CA HIS A 102 7.03 5.64 22.58
C HIS A 102 8.27 5.56 23.49
#